data_AF-A0A2W7L3I7-F1
#
_entry.id   AF-A0A2W7L3I7-F1
#
_cell.length_a   1.000
_cell.length_b   1.000
_cell.length_c   1.000
_cell.angle_alpha   90.00
_cell.angle_beta   90.00
_cell.angle_gamma   90.00
#
_symmetry.space_group_name_H-M   'P 1'
#
loop_
_entity.id
_entity.type
_entity.pdbx_description
1 polymer ?
#
loop_
_entity_poly.entity_id
_entity_poly.type
_entity_poly.pdbx_seq_one_letter_code
_entity_poly.pdbx_strand_id
1 'polypeptide(L)'
;MIGKPLSRWVYVFIFLLLLVGAILSGINYPSLIKDPVNTLGFLGFWITLFGLIVAIFEIMRTGSVTRQMAHAAEVAHNRLKRQMEHHDVQACIEIINAALSDLNSKKAVSVIFISRIKQGYIALFSKQHTPERYRENLDILNSYEHVVQSRANRAQANPTYAAPQYPASGAGQNPYRLTIDTLKRMQDELLTHSASKNEYIGEPA
;
A
#
# COMPACT_ATOMS: atom_id res chain seq x y z
N MET A 1 21.61 -3.32 -5.14
CA MET A 1 22.92 -3.90 -5.53
C MET A 1 23.00 -5.30 -4.95
N ILE A 2 23.27 -6.32 -5.77
CA ILE A 2 23.56 -7.67 -5.31
C ILE A 2 24.77 -7.57 -4.37
N GLY A 3 24.62 -7.96 -3.11
CA GLY A 3 25.72 -7.95 -2.15
C GLY A 3 26.87 -8.76 -2.73
N LYS A 4 27.88 -8.07 -3.25
CA LYS A 4 29.07 -8.72 -3.82
C LYS A 4 29.58 -9.69 -2.74
N PRO A 5 29.89 -10.95 -3.09
CA PRO A 5 30.57 -11.82 -2.13
C PRO A 5 31.76 -11.02 -1.59
N LEU A 6 32.06 -11.14 -0.28
CA LEU A 6 33.34 -10.65 0.21
C LEU A 6 34.37 -11.18 -0.78
N SER A 7 35.13 -10.28 -1.37
CA SER A 7 36.09 -10.64 -2.40
C SER A 7 36.87 -11.84 -1.88
N ARG A 8 36.98 -12.93 -2.66
CA ARG A 8 37.68 -14.16 -2.21
C ARG A 8 39.04 -13.81 -1.60
N TRP A 9 39.64 -12.73 -2.08
CA TRP A 9 40.84 -12.08 -1.58
C TRP A 9 40.82 -11.64 -0.11
N VAL A 10 39.68 -11.23 0.46
CA VAL A 10 39.57 -10.86 1.88
C VAL A 10 39.68 -12.10 2.78
N TYR A 11 39.04 -13.20 2.42
CA TYR A 11 39.19 -14.47 3.14
C TYR A 11 40.62 -14.99 3.05
N VAL A 12 41.24 -14.88 1.87
CA VAL A 12 42.65 -15.22 1.66
C VAL A 12 43.57 -14.33 2.50
N PHE A 13 43.29 -13.02 2.59
CA PHE A 13 44.08 -12.11 3.39
C PHE A 13 43.98 -12.40 4.90
N ILE A 14 42.77 -12.66 5.40
CA ILE A 14 42.54 -13.06 6.81
C ILE A 14 43.27 -14.38 7.09
N PHE A 15 43.16 -15.36 6.19
CA PHE A 15 43.88 -16.62 6.33
C PHE A 15 45.40 -16.42 6.38
N LEU A 16 45.96 -15.62 5.47
CA LEU A 16 47.39 -15.30 5.46
C LEU A 16 47.84 -14.59 6.73
N LEU A 17 47.04 -13.65 7.24
CA LEU A 17 47.34 -12.93 8.47
C LEU A 17 47.36 -13.88 9.67
N LEU A 18 46.37 -14.76 9.79
CA LEU A 18 46.33 -15.77 10.86
C LEU A 18 47.44 -16.82 10.70
N LEU A 19 47.81 -17.19 9.48
CA LEU A 19 48.92 -18.10 9.21
C LEU A 19 50.25 -17.50 9.67
N VAL A 20 50.50 -16.23 9.35
CA VAL A 20 51.70 -15.50 9.83
C VAL A 20 51.69 -15.42 11.35
N GLY A 21 50.55 -15.12 11.97
CA GLY A 21 50.40 -15.13 13.42
C GLY A 21 50.70 -16.49 14.05
N ALA A 22 50.22 -17.58 13.45
CA ALA A 22 50.50 -18.94 13.90
C ALA A 22 51.98 -19.30 13.78
N ILE A 23 52.64 -18.92 12.69
CA ILE A 23 54.08 -19.16 12.49
C ILE A 23 54.90 -18.39 13.53
N LEU A 24 54.61 -17.10 13.73
CA LEU A 24 55.31 -16.28 14.72
C LEU A 24 55.12 -16.81 16.14
N SER A 25 53.90 -17.22 16.50
CA SER A 25 53.63 -17.84 17.81
C SER A 25 54.34 -19.18 17.97
N GLY A 26 54.42 -19.99 16.92
CA GLY A 26 55.14 -21.26 16.92
C GLY A 26 56.65 -21.11 17.11
N ILE A 27 57.25 -20.08 16.52
CA ILE A 27 58.68 -19.76 16.67
C ILE A 27 58.98 -19.25 18.09
N ASN A 28 58.13 -18.35 18.62
CA ASN A 28 58.34 -17.75 19.95
C ASN A 28 58.01 -18.73 21.10
N TYR A 29 57.09 -19.67 20.88
CA TYR A 29 56.64 -20.64 21.88
C TYR A 29 56.73 -22.07 21.34
N PRO A 30 57.95 -22.60 21.12
CA PRO A 30 58.15 -23.90 20.50
C PRO A 30 57.61 -25.06 21.34
N SER A 31 57.38 -24.87 22.66
CA SER A 31 56.71 -25.87 23.51
C SER A 31 55.29 -26.20 23.06
N LEU A 32 54.61 -25.32 22.33
CA LEU A 32 53.26 -25.54 21.82
C LEU A 32 53.21 -26.54 20.65
N ILE A 33 54.35 -26.83 20.01
CA ILE A 33 54.43 -27.68 18.80
C ILE A 33 55.20 -28.99 19.08
N LYS A 34 55.87 -29.09 20.25
CA LYS A 34 56.69 -30.26 20.61
C LYS A 34 55.87 -31.47 21.03
N ASP A 35 54.74 -31.27 21.71
CA ASP A 35 53.90 -32.35 22.18
C ASP A 35 52.64 -32.48 21.31
N PRO A 36 52.24 -33.70 20.90
CA PRO A 36 51.11 -33.89 19.99
C PRO A 36 49.78 -33.34 20.53
N VAL A 37 49.59 -33.37 21.86
CA VAL A 37 48.41 -32.81 22.53
C VAL A 37 48.39 -31.28 22.43
N ASN A 38 49.54 -30.64 22.67
CA ASN A 38 49.68 -29.19 22.59
C ASN A 38 49.57 -28.70 21.15
N THR A 39 50.13 -29.44 20.19
CA THR A 39 50.04 -29.15 18.76
C THR A 39 48.60 -29.19 18.27
N LEU A 40 47.80 -30.17 18.73
CA LEU A 40 46.40 -30.29 18.37
C LEU A 40 45.56 -29.14 18.96
N GLY A 41 45.83 -28.76 20.21
CA GLY A 41 45.22 -27.57 20.83
C GLY A 41 45.59 -26.27 20.12
N PHE A 42 46.85 -26.13 19.73
CA PHE A 42 47.36 -24.98 18.99
C PHE A 42 46.71 -24.85 17.60
N LEU A 43 46.65 -25.94 16.83
CA LEU A 43 45.94 -25.98 15.55
C LEU A 43 44.45 -25.69 15.70
N GLY A 44 43.80 -26.29 16.71
CA GLY A 44 42.39 -26.08 17.00
C GLY A 44 42.06 -24.63 17.33
N PHE A 45 42.91 -23.95 18.08
CA PHE A 45 42.77 -22.52 18.40
C PHE A 45 42.74 -21.65 17.13
N TRP A 46 43.71 -21.81 16.24
CA TRP A 46 43.81 -20.99 15.03
C TRP A 46 42.68 -21.26 14.02
N ILE A 47 42.27 -22.53 13.87
CA ILE A 47 41.14 -22.90 13.01
C ILE A 47 39.84 -22.28 13.55
N THR A 48 39.62 -22.36 14.86
CA THR A 48 38.42 -21.80 15.51
C THR A 48 38.39 -20.28 15.40
N LEU A 49 39.54 -19.62 15.59
CA LEU A 49 39.67 -18.17 15.45
C LEU A 49 39.36 -17.71 14.02
N PHE A 50 39.86 -18.43 13.01
CA PHE A 50 39.52 -18.16 11.61
C PHE A 50 38.02 -18.27 11.37
N GLY A 51 37.39 -19.36 11.82
CA GLY A 51 35.95 -19.57 11.69
C GLY A 51 35.11 -18.47 12.35
N LEU A 52 35.52 -18.04 13.55
CA LEU A 52 34.86 -16.96 14.29
C LEU A 52 34.93 -15.62 13.54
N ILE A 53 36.10 -15.25 13.04
CA ILE A 53 36.29 -14.00 12.29
C ILE A 53 35.42 -14.02 11.02
N VAL A 54 35.43 -15.13 10.28
CA VAL A 54 34.59 -15.32 9.09
C VAL A 54 33.10 -15.15 9.43
N ALA A 55 32.63 -15.77 10.52
CA ALA A 55 31.24 -15.66 10.96
C ALA A 55 30.84 -14.22 11.29
N ILE A 56 31.70 -13.46 11.98
CA ILE A 56 31.44 -12.04 12.30
C ILE A 56 31.30 -11.21 11.01
N PHE A 57 32.21 -11.39 10.05
CA PHE A 57 32.13 -10.69 8.76
C PHE A 57 30.87 -11.05 7.97
N GLU A 58 30.44 -12.31 8.02
CA GLU A 58 29.19 -12.74 7.37
C GLU A 58 27.94 -12.18 8.05
N ILE A 59 27.92 -12.09 9.39
CA ILE A 59 26.84 -11.48 10.16
C ILE A 59 26.74 -9.99 9.86
N MET A 60 27.85 -9.26 9.84
CA MET A 60 27.88 -7.84 9.47
C MET A 60 27.38 -7.60 8.04
N ARG A 61 27.72 -8.50 7.10
CA ARG A 61 27.25 -8.43 5.71
C ARG A 61 25.75 -8.73 5.59
N THR A 62 25.27 -9.79 6.23
CA THR A 62 23.85 -10.16 6.19
C THR A 62 22.97 -9.09 6.83
N GLY A 63 23.43 -8.42 7.89
CA GLY A 63 22.76 -7.24 8.47
C GLY A 63 22.62 -6.06 7.51
N SER A 64 23.53 -5.90 6.54
CA SER A 64 23.43 -4.89 5.47
C SER A 64 22.45 -5.30 4.37
N VAL A 65 22.43 -6.58 4.00
CA VAL A 65 21.53 -7.14 2.97
C VAL A 65 20.08 -7.16 3.45
N THR A 66 19.83 -7.50 4.72
CA THR A 66 18.47 -7.49 5.29
C THR A 66 17.90 -6.09 5.36
N ARG A 67 18.70 -5.08 5.70
CA ARG A 67 18.28 -3.67 5.65
C ARG A 67 17.96 -3.21 4.23
N GLN A 68 18.77 -3.60 3.24
CA GLN A 68 18.51 -3.27 1.84
C GLN A 68 17.25 -3.97 1.30
N MET A 69 17.02 -5.23 1.67
CA MET A 69 15.79 -5.94 1.32
C MET A 69 14.56 -5.36 2.01
N ALA A 70 14.67 -4.97 3.29
CA ALA A 70 13.59 -4.29 3.99
C ALA A 70 13.23 -2.96 3.31
N HIS A 71 14.24 -2.17 2.92
CA HIS A 71 14.01 -0.92 2.21
C HIS A 71 13.43 -1.13 0.80
N ALA A 72 13.94 -2.11 0.05
CA ALA A 72 13.38 -2.47 -1.26
C ALA A 72 11.93 -2.99 -1.15
N ALA A 73 11.63 -3.76 -0.11
CA ALA A 73 10.28 -4.23 0.20
C ALA A 73 9.36 -3.08 0.61
N GLU A 74 9.84 -2.12 1.39
CA GLU A 74 9.10 -0.92 1.76
C GLU A 74 8.78 -0.05 0.53
N VAL A 75 9.76 0.17 -0.35
CA VAL A 75 9.54 0.89 -1.62
C VAL A 75 8.54 0.15 -2.51
N ALA A 76 8.68 -1.17 -2.65
CA ALA A 76 7.74 -1.98 -3.43
C ALA A 76 6.33 -1.95 -2.82
N HIS A 77 6.22 -2.05 -1.49
CA HIS A 77 4.95 -1.96 -0.76
C HIS A 77 4.30 -0.58 -0.96
N ASN A 78 5.06 0.51 -0.86
CA ASN A 78 4.57 1.86 -1.09
C ASN A 78 4.08 2.05 -2.53
N ARG A 79 4.78 1.49 -3.52
CA ARG A 79 4.34 1.50 -4.93
C ARG A 79 3.05 0.70 -5.13
N LEU A 80 2.97 -0.52 -4.58
CA LEU A 80 1.78 -1.36 -4.65
C LEU A 80 0.58 -0.69 -3.98
N LYS A 81 0.78 -0.11 -2.80
CA LYS A 81 -0.24 0.64 -2.07
C LYS A 81 -0.78 1.80 -2.91
N ARG A 82 0.10 2.57 -3.56
CA ARG A 82 -0.33 3.66 -4.47
C ARG A 82 -1.13 3.14 -5.67
N GLN A 83 -0.73 2.01 -6.25
CA GLN A 83 -1.48 1.38 -7.35
C GLN A 83 -2.86 0.91 -6.90
N MET A 84 -2.97 0.31 -5.72
CA MET A 84 -4.25 -0.09 -5.13
C MET A 84 -5.15 1.13 -4.86
N GLU A 85 -4.60 2.20 -4.27
CA GLU A 85 -5.34 3.45 -4.05
C GLU A 85 -5.87 4.02 -5.38
N HIS A 86 -5.07 3.98 -6.45
CA HIS A 86 -5.51 4.45 -7.77
C HIS A 86 -6.62 3.58 -8.36
N HIS A 87 -6.48 2.25 -8.25
CA HIS A 87 -7.50 1.30 -8.71
C HIS A 87 -8.82 1.49 -7.96
N ASP A 88 -8.79 1.74 -6.66
CA ASP A 88 -9.99 1.98 -5.84
C ASP A 88 -10.71 3.28 -6.24
N VAL A 89 -9.96 4.35 -6.53
CA VAL A 89 -10.53 5.61 -7.05
C VAL A 89 -11.18 5.38 -8.41
N GLN A 90 -10.51 4.68 -9.31
CA GLN A 90 -11.04 4.39 -10.65
C GLN A 90 -12.32 3.54 -10.58
N ALA A 91 -12.34 2.49 -9.76
CA ALA A 91 -13.51 1.66 -9.53
C ALA A 91 -14.70 2.48 -8.97
N CYS A 92 -14.43 3.43 -8.07
CA CYS A 92 -15.47 4.32 -7.55
C CYS A 92 -16.04 5.23 -8.66
N ILE A 93 -15.18 5.79 -9.51
CA ILE A 93 -15.58 6.62 -10.66
C ILE A 93 -16.43 5.81 -11.65
N GLU A 94 -16.07 4.56 -11.93
CA GLU A 94 -16.84 3.67 -12.81
C GLU A 94 -18.25 3.41 -12.27
N ILE A 95 -18.39 3.17 -10.96
CA ILE A 95 -19.70 3.00 -10.31
C ILE A 95 -20.51 4.31 -10.39
N ILE A 96 -19.88 5.47 -10.19
CA ILE A 96 -20.54 6.78 -10.33
C ILE A 96 -21.02 6.97 -11.77
N ASN A 97 -20.21 6.65 -12.78
CA ASN A 97 -20.59 6.74 -14.20
C ASN A 97 -21.79 5.85 -14.53
N ALA A 98 -21.79 4.61 -14.04
CA ALA A 98 -22.93 3.70 -14.21
C ALA A 98 -24.20 4.26 -13.56
N ALA A 99 -24.09 4.80 -12.34
CA ALA A 99 -25.21 5.44 -11.64
C ALA A 99 -25.72 6.68 -12.38
N LEU A 100 -24.83 7.54 -12.87
CA LEU A 100 -25.18 8.72 -13.66
C LEU A 100 -25.92 8.35 -14.95
N SER A 101 -25.50 7.29 -15.64
CA SER A 101 -26.16 6.79 -16.85
C SER A 101 -27.62 6.39 -16.58
N ASP A 102 -27.85 5.63 -15.49
CA ASP A 102 -29.20 5.22 -15.08
C ASP A 102 -30.07 6.43 -14.68
N LEU A 103 -29.53 7.36 -13.86
CA LEU A 103 -30.28 8.54 -13.41
C LEU A 103 -30.60 9.52 -14.56
N ASN A 104 -29.68 9.70 -15.52
CA ASN A 104 -29.91 10.51 -16.72
C ASN A 104 -31.01 9.90 -17.59
N SER A 105 -31.11 8.57 -17.62
CA SER A 105 -32.19 7.83 -18.27
C SER A 105 -33.50 7.81 -17.46
N LYS A 106 -33.61 8.63 -16.40
CA LYS A 106 -34.74 8.71 -15.46
C LYS A 106 -35.05 7.38 -14.76
N LYS A 107 -34.06 6.49 -14.63
CA LYS A 107 -34.18 5.22 -13.92
C LYS A 107 -33.58 5.36 -12.52
N ALA A 108 -34.26 4.79 -11.53
CA ALA A 108 -33.74 4.76 -10.17
C ALA A 108 -32.53 3.82 -10.07
N VAL A 109 -31.44 4.31 -9.48
CA VAL A 109 -30.27 3.53 -9.10
C VAL A 109 -30.55 2.80 -7.77
N SER A 110 -30.14 1.54 -7.68
CA SER A 110 -30.26 0.73 -6.46
C SER A 110 -29.45 1.32 -5.31
N VAL A 111 -30.01 1.22 -4.10
CA VAL A 111 -29.38 1.64 -2.84
C VAL A 111 -27.98 1.02 -2.68
N ILE A 112 -27.78 -0.23 -3.13
CA ILE A 112 -26.49 -0.92 -3.04
C ILE A 112 -25.38 -0.14 -3.77
N PHE A 113 -25.68 0.41 -4.95
CA PHE A 113 -24.70 1.19 -5.71
C PHE A 113 -24.39 2.52 -5.02
N ILE A 114 -25.40 3.21 -4.50
CA ILE A 114 -25.22 4.47 -3.77
C ILE A 114 -24.42 4.24 -2.49
N SER A 115 -24.71 3.17 -1.75
CA SER A 115 -23.95 2.79 -0.56
C SER A 115 -22.49 2.49 -0.88
N ARG A 116 -22.20 1.81 -2.00
CA ARG A 116 -20.81 1.58 -2.47
C ARG A 116 -20.09 2.88 -2.84
N ILE A 117 -20.77 3.81 -3.51
CA ILE A 117 -20.22 5.14 -3.81
C ILE A 117 -19.87 5.89 -2.52
N LYS A 118 -20.79 5.90 -1.53
CA LYS A 118 -20.54 6.50 -0.22
C LYS A 118 -19.36 5.88 0.48
N GLN A 119 -19.28 4.54 0.53
CA GLN A 119 -18.17 3.84 1.17
C GLN A 119 -16.82 4.18 0.53
N GLY A 120 -16.73 4.18 -0.80
CA GLY A 120 -15.52 4.57 -1.52
C GLY A 120 -15.12 6.01 -1.21
N TYR A 121 -16.07 6.93 -1.29
CA TYR A 121 -15.85 8.35 -1.03
C TYR A 121 -15.44 8.64 0.43
N ILE A 122 -16.05 7.97 1.40
CA ILE A 122 -15.67 8.05 2.83
C ILE A 122 -14.26 7.48 3.03
N ALA A 123 -13.95 6.32 2.45
CA ALA A 123 -12.64 5.69 2.60
C ALA A 123 -11.50 6.61 2.12
N LEU A 124 -11.74 7.38 1.07
CA LEU A 124 -10.78 8.32 0.49
C LEU A 124 -10.66 9.62 1.29
N PHE A 125 -11.77 10.26 1.68
CA PHE A 125 -11.76 11.62 2.22
C PHE A 125 -11.98 11.74 3.74
N SER A 126 -12.24 10.63 4.44
CA SER A 126 -12.49 10.65 5.90
C SER A 126 -11.27 11.00 6.74
N LYS A 127 -10.05 10.78 6.23
CA LYS A 127 -8.81 10.95 6.99
C LYS A 127 -8.01 12.19 6.60
N GLN A 128 -7.99 12.57 5.32
CA GLN A 128 -7.19 13.69 4.81
C GLN A 128 -7.88 14.34 3.59
N HIS A 129 -7.65 15.64 3.38
CA HIS A 129 -8.13 16.43 2.24
C HIS A 129 -9.65 16.36 2.04
N THR A 130 -10.42 16.44 3.13
CA THR A 130 -11.89 16.40 3.09
C THR A 130 -12.43 17.57 2.25
N PRO A 131 -13.20 17.31 1.17
CA PRO A 131 -13.79 18.35 0.35
C PRO A 131 -14.75 19.25 1.17
N GLU A 132 -14.87 20.52 0.78
CA GLU A 132 -15.70 21.51 1.47
C GLU A 132 -17.17 21.03 1.63
N ARG A 133 -17.68 20.36 0.58
CA ARG A 133 -19.06 19.83 0.55
C ARG A 133 -19.17 18.35 0.90
N TYR A 134 -18.16 17.77 1.54
CA TYR A 134 -18.14 16.35 1.88
C TYR A 134 -19.40 15.88 2.63
N ARG A 135 -19.81 16.62 3.69
CA ARG A 135 -21.00 16.26 4.47
C ARG A 135 -22.29 16.46 3.69
N GLU A 136 -22.42 17.57 2.97
CA GLU A 136 -23.58 17.88 2.11
C GLU A 136 -23.78 16.79 1.05
N ASN A 137 -22.70 16.37 0.39
CA ASN A 137 -22.75 15.31 -0.64
C ASN A 137 -23.25 13.99 -0.03
N LEU A 138 -22.76 13.61 1.15
CA LEU A 138 -23.20 12.39 1.84
C LEU A 138 -24.66 12.48 2.30
N ASP A 139 -25.10 13.62 2.80
CA ASP A 139 -26.48 13.84 3.23
C ASP A 139 -27.47 13.77 2.06
N ILE A 140 -27.10 14.30 0.89
CA ILE A 140 -27.91 14.17 -0.32
C ILE A 140 -28.01 12.70 -0.75
N LEU A 141 -26.92 11.93 -0.70
CA LEU A 141 -26.98 10.49 -1.00
C LEU A 141 -27.80 9.72 0.05
N ASN A 142 -27.70 10.04 1.35
CA ASN A 142 -28.55 9.47 2.39
C ASN A 142 -30.03 9.75 2.12
N SER A 143 -30.37 10.99 1.74
CA SER A 143 -31.74 11.38 1.42
C SER A 143 -32.29 10.59 0.23
N TYR A 144 -31.45 10.36 -0.80
CA TYR A 144 -31.80 9.54 -1.95
C TYR A 144 -32.09 8.08 -1.55
N GLU A 145 -31.23 7.47 -0.72
CA GLU A 145 -31.42 6.09 -0.24
C GLU A 145 -32.76 5.94 0.50
N HIS A 146 -33.10 6.89 1.39
CA HIS A 146 -34.38 6.89 2.09
C HIS A 146 -35.59 7.01 1.13
N VAL A 147 -35.49 7.88 0.13
CA VAL A 147 -36.56 8.05 -0.87
C VAL A 147 -36.74 6.78 -1.70
N VAL A 148 -35.66 6.16 -2.17
CA VAL A 148 -35.73 4.92 -2.96
C VAL A 148 -36.24 3.74 -2.14
N GLN A 149 -35.78 3.59 -0.89
CA GLN A 149 -36.29 2.54 0.02
C GLN A 149 -37.77 2.74 0.34
N SER A 150 -38.21 3.98 0.60
CA SER A 150 -39.63 4.27 0.86
C SER A 150 -40.51 3.93 -0.35
N ARG A 151 -40.02 4.14 -1.57
CA ARG A 151 -40.72 3.76 -2.81
C ARG A 151 -40.76 2.25 -3.02
N ALA A 152 -39.65 1.54 -2.75
CA ALA A 152 -39.60 0.09 -2.85
C ALA A 152 -40.55 -0.60 -1.85
N ASN A 153 -40.56 -0.12 -0.60
CA ASN A 153 -41.44 -0.66 0.44
C ASN A 153 -42.93 -0.32 0.18
N ARG A 154 -43.23 0.84 -0.42
CA ARG A 154 -44.60 1.20 -0.82
C ARG A 154 -45.07 0.44 -2.06
N ALA A 155 -44.18 0.10 -2.99
CA ALA A 155 -44.51 -0.68 -4.19
C ALA A 155 -44.93 -2.13 -3.86
N GLN A 156 -44.52 -2.67 -2.71
CA GLN A 156 -45.00 -3.97 -2.22
C GLN A 156 -46.33 -3.89 -1.47
N ALA A 157 -46.82 -2.70 -1.07
CA ALA A 157 -47.92 -2.56 -0.12
C ALA A 157 -49.28 -2.15 -0.70
N ASN A 158 -49.39 -1.66 -1.96
CA ASN A 158 -50.69 -1.49 -2.62
C ASN A 158 -50.55 -1.09 -4.12
N PRO A 159 -51.31 -1.68 -5.06
CA PRO A 159 -51.25 -1.31 -6.49
C PRO A 159 -52.00 -0.02 -6.85
N THR A 160 -52.71 0.60 -5.90
CA THR A 160 -53.65 1.69 -6.19
C THR A 160 -53.44 2.88 -5.27
N TYR A 161 -52.30 3.56 -5.39
CA TYR A 161 -52.18 4.92 -4.85
C TYR A 161 -51.53 5.84 -5.87
N ALA A 162 -52.37 6.70 -6.45
CA ALA A 162 -51.96 7.93 -7.09
C ALA A 162 -51.11 8.74 -6.10
N ALA A 163 -49.95 9.21 -6.56
CA ALA A 163 -49.07 10.11 -5.83
C ALA A 163 -49.87 11.28 -5.23
N PRO A 164 -49.47 11.80 -4.06
CA PRO A 164 -49.05 13.19 -4.10
C PRO A 164 -47.96 13.62 -3.10
N GLN A 165 -47.40 14.80 -3.38
CA GLN A 165 -46.72 15.77 -2.48
C GLN A 165 -45.18 15.69 -2.28
N TYR A 166 -44.46 16.03 -3.35
CA TYR A 166 -43.51 17.18 -3.34
C TYR A 166 -43.95 18.10 -4.49
N PRO A 167 -43.70 19.42 -4.46
CA PRO A 167 -44.35 20.34 -5.39
C PRO A 167 -44.07 19.91 -6.82
N ALA A 168 -45.10 20.01 -7.66
CA ALA A 168 -45.00 19.74 -9.08
C ALA A 168 -43.92 20.64 -9.69
N SER A 169 -42.67 20.17 -9.70
CA SER A 169 -41.62 20.76 -10.50
C SER A 169 -42.06 20.55 -11.94
N GLY A 170 -42.22 21.65 -12.67
CA GLY A 170 -42.75 21.68 -14.03
C GLY A 170 -42.25 20.54 -14.91
N ALA A 171 -43.11 20.11 -15.83
CA ALA A 171 -43.08 18.90 -16.65
C ALA A 171 -41.84 18.67 -17.56
N GLY A 172 -40.65 19.19 -17.21
CA GLY A 172 -39.39 18.98 -17.91
C GLY A 172 -38.17 18.70 -17.02
N GLN A 173 -38.27 18.70 -15.68
CA GLN A 173 -37.10 18.47 -14.82
C GLN A 173 -36.89 17.00 -14.44
N ASN A 174 -35.65 16.51 -14.56
CA ASN A 174 -35.27 15.16 -14.14
C ASN A 174 -35.48 15.01 -12.62
N PRO A 175 -36.27 14.02 -12.15
CA PRO A 175 -36.57 13.84 -10.72
C PRO A 175 -35.34 13.54 -9.85
N TYR A 176 -34.20 13.19 -10.48
CA TYR A 176 -32.95 12.86 -9.80
C TYR A 176 -31.88 13.94 -9.94
N ARG A 177 -32.23 15.14 -10.42
CA ARG A 177 -31.28 16.22 -10.70
C ARG A 177 -30.30 16.51 -9.55
N LEU A 178 -30.81 16.61 -8.32
CA LEU A 178 -29.99 16.87 -7.14
C LEU A 178 -28.93 15.77 -6.90
N THR A 179 -29.33 14.51 -7.07
CA THR A 179 -28.44 13.36 -6.94
C THR A 179 -27.42 13.31 -8.09
N ILE A 180 -27.85 13.62 -9.32
CA ILE A 180 -26.96 13.72 -10.49
C ILE A 180 -25.88 14.79 -10.27
N ASP A 181 -26.28 15.98 -9.84
CA ASP A 181 -25.35 17.10 -9.60
C ASP A 181 -24.36 16.75 -8.48
N THR A 182 -24.81 16.04 -7.46
CA THR A 182 -23.96 15.56 -6.36
C THR A 182 -22.96 14.50 -6.82
N LEU A 183 -23.42 13.51 -7.58
CA LEU A 183 -22.56 12.45 -8.12
C LEU A 183 -21.49 12.99 -9.07
N LYS A 184 -21.84 13.99 -9.91
CA LYS A 184 -20.87 14.70 -10.76
C LYS A 184 -19.83 15.43 -9.92
N ARG A 185 -20.25 16.16 -8.88
CA ARG A 185 -19.33 16.86 -7.97
C ARG A 185 -18.37 15.88 -7.29
N MET A 186 -18.88 14.75 -6.78
CA MET A 186 -18.05 13.71 -6.17
C MET A 186 -17.06 13.11 -7.17
N GLN A 187 -17.47 12.91 -8.43
CA GLN A 187 -16.57 12.48 -9.50
C GLN A 187 -15.46 13.50 -9.75
N ASP A 188 -15.77 14.79 -9.85
CA ASP A 188 -14.78 15.85 -10.05
C ASP A 188 -13.78 15.94 -8.89
N GLU A 189 -14.25 15.80 -7.65
CA GLU A 189 -13.41 15.75 -6.45
C GLU A 189 -12.48 14.52 -6.45
N LEU A 190 -12.98 13.35 -6.86
CA LEU A 190 -12.19 12.12 -7.00
C LEU A 190 -11.12 12.24 -8.09
N LEU A 191 -11.47 12.84 -9.25
CA LEU A 191 -10.54 13.08 -10.34
C LEU A 191 -9.44 14.06 -9.93
N THR A 192 -9.81 15.15 -9.24
CA THR A 192 -8.86 16.14 -8.71
C THR A 192 -7.92 15.52 -7.69
N HIS A 193 -8.45 14.68 -6.78
CA HIS A 193 -7.65 13.93 -5.81
C HIS A 193 -6.65 12.99 -6.51
N SER A 194 -7.11 12.24 -7.52
CA SER A 194 -6.26 11.35 -8.32
C SER A 194 -5.14 12.12 -9.05
N ALA A 195 -5.47 13.25 -9.68
CA ALA A 195 -4.51 14.09 -10.38
C ALA A 195 -3.44 14.66 -9.43
N SER A 196 -3.85 15.18 -8.27
CA SER A 196 -2.92 15.76 -7.27
C SER A 196 -1.91 14.74 -6.72
N LYS A 197 -2.28 13.46 -6.66
CA LYS A 197 -1.38 12.38 -6.25
C LYS A 197 -0.43 11.92 -7.36
N ASN A 198 -0.76 12.19 -8.62
CA ASN A 198 0.03 11.78 -9.80
C ASN A 198 1.07 12.82 -10.25
N GLU A 199 1.04 14.06 -9.73
CA GLU A 199 2.02 15.10 -10.08
C GLU A 199 3.42 14.86 -9.45
N TYR A 200 3.54 13.91 -8.51
CA TYR A 200 4.79 13.56 -7.83
C TYR A 200 5.49 12.32 -8.45
N ILE A 201 5.71 12.33 -9.78
CA ILE A 201 6.46 11.28 -10.52
C ILE A 201 7.81 11.82 -11.07
N GLY A 202 8.35 12.88 -10.46
CA GLY A 202 9.73 13.31 -10.68
C GLY A 202 10.58 12.99 -9.46
N GLU A 203 11.24 11.82 -9.44
CA GLU A 203 12.43 11.69 -8.59
C GLU A 203 13.47 12.70 -9.12
N PRO A 204 13.97 13.66 -8.32
CA PRO A 204 15.18 14.37 -8.68
C PRO A 204 16.31 13.34 -8.75
N ALA A 205 16.97 13.31 -9.90
CA ALA A 205 18.16 12.50 -10.18
C ALA A 205 19.32 12.83 -9.24
#